data_AF-A0A1F3SNU9-F1
#
_entry.id   AF-A0A1F3SNU9-F1
#
_cell.length_a   1.000
_cell.length_b   1.000
_cell.length_c   1.000
_cell.angle_alpha   90.00
_cell.angle_beta   90.00
_cell.angle_gamma   90.00
#
_symmetry.space_group_name_H-M   'P 1'
#
loop_
_entity.id
_entity.type
_entity.pdbx_description
1 polymer ?
#
loop_
_entity_poly.entity_id
_entity_poly.type
_entity_poly.pdbx_seq_one_letter_code
_entity_poly.pdbx_strand_id
1 'polypeptide(L)'
;MKKSILATLLLILPLISSVEARLSRLTRAEIAASVDCKDAICTRIVKRHLIRDLKGCQIDPALVKTTPELASSARLDNVSVDGRSAFLGIFPAPYSYRISLSPDKGLIIRANVYFTNHEDLSDQTLFEMQDKLNEAAAKWTQYNPYSFPVTFKFLITKKRSEADVKTKLLIDRYTRGPYFSLWTTHWGASTISHEMGHVMGLDDEYSNTPFYKLTYCDRSSIMCTSQRPYPYHYYLIVRRMLCSI
;
A
#
# COMPACT_ATOMS: atom_id res chain seq x y z
N MET A 1 32.92 31.68 -9.71
CA MET A 1 32.51 30.64 -8.73
C MET A 1 31.57 29.64 -9.39
N LYS A 2 32.10 28.58 -10.03
CA LYS A 2 31.33 27.46 -10.62
C LYS A 2 32.20 26.20 -10.56
N LYS A 3 32.41 25.63 -9.38
CA LYS A 3 33.08 24.32 -9.19
C LYS A 3 32.57 23.69 -7.89
N SER A 4 31.42 23.02 -7.93
CA SER A 4 31.06 21.94 -6.98
C SER A 4 29.70 21.32 -7.33
N ILE A 5 29.59 20.67 -8.50
CA ILE A 5 28.41 19.83 -8.83
C ILE A 5 28.86 18.45 -9.34
N LEU A 6 30.08 18.32 -9.88
CA LEU A 6 30.56 17.07 -10.46
C LEU A 6 30.90 15.96 -9.44
N ALA A 7 31.24 16.30 -8.20
CA ALA A 7 31.67 15.32 -7.19
C ALA A 7 30.52 14.50 -6.60
N THR A 8 29.29 15.04 -6.56
CA THR A 8 28.12 14.32 -6.04
C THR A 8 27.58 13.30 -7.05
N LEU A 9 27.78 13.53 -8.36
CA LEU A 9 27.31 12.61 -9.41
C LEU A 9 28.10 11.29 -9.44
N LEU A 10 29.39 11.33 -9.07
CA LEU A 10 30.30 10.16 -9.12
C LEU A 10 30.12 9.18 -7.96
N LEU A 11 29.49 9.58 -6.85
CA LEU A 11 29.19 8.69 -5.72
C LEU A 11 27.84 7.94 -5.87
N ILE A 12 26.97 8.40 -6.76
CA ILE A 12 25.62 7.82 -6.96
C ILE A 12 25.66 6.66 -7.97
N LEU A 13 26.53 6.74 -8.98
CA LEU A 13 26.68 5.73 -10.03
C LEU A 13 26.99 4.30 -9.54
N PRO A 14 27.91 4.06 -8.57
CA PRO A 14 28.15 2.71 -8.06
C PRO A 14 27.02 2.18 -7.15
N LEU A 15 26.21 3.07 -6.55
CA LEU A 15 25.03 2.69 -5.79
C LEU A 15 23.90 2.26 -6.73
N ILE A 16 23.63 3.02 -7.80
CA ILE A 16 22.66 2.63 -8.83
C ILE A 16 23.08 1.32 -9.51
N SER A 17 24.36 1.17 -9.88
CA SER A 17 24.84 -0.08 -10.52
C SER A 17 24.82 -1.27 -9.56
N SER A 18 24.99 -1.07 -8.25
CA SER A 18 24.89 -2.14 -7.24
C SER A 18 23.45 -2.48 -6.88
N VAL A 19 22.51 -1.52 -6.97
CA VAL A 19 21.07 -1.76 -6.85
C VAL A 19 20.58 -2.51 -8.09
N GLU A 20 20.99 -2.11 -9.30
CA GLU A 20 20.70 -2.84 -10.54
C GLU A 20 21.30 -4.26 -10.54
N ALA A 21 22.50 -4.45 -9.99
CA ALA A 21 23.12 -5.77 -9.84
C ALA A 21 22.52 -6.61 -8.70
N ARG A 22 21.90 -5.99 -7.68
CA ARG A 22 21.20 -6.64 -6.55
C ARG A 22 19.69 -6.76 -6.72
N LEU A 23 19.12 -6.23 -7.80
CA LEU A 23 17.84 -6.65 -8.37
C LEU A 23 17.98 -8.09 -8.87
N SER A 24 18.18 -8.99 -7.91
CA SER A 24 18.55 -10.36 -8.11
C SER A 24 17.38 -11.15 -8.68
N ARG A 25 17.73 -12.18 -9.46
CA ARG A 25 16.86 -13.14 -10.14
C ARG A 25 16.09 -14.04 -9.16
N LEU A 26 15.54 -13.49 -8.08
CA LEU A 26 14.75 -14.28 -7.13
C LEU A 26 13.48 -14.74 -7.85
N THR A 27 13.37 -16.05 -7.98
CA THR A 27 12.13 -16.71 -8.38
C THR A 27 11.01 -16.27 -7.43
N ARG A 28 9.78 -16.34 -7.93
CA ARG A 28 8.60 -16.05 -7.10
C ARG A 28 8.50 -16.94 -5.86
N ALA A 29 9.17 -18.10 -5.86
CA ALA A 29 9.25 -18.98 -4.69
C ALA A 29 10.22 -18.43 -3.63
N GLU A 30 11.37 -17.89 -4.04
CA GLU A 30 12.35 -17.30 -3.14
C GLU A 30 11.85 -15.98 -2.52
N ILE A 31 11.13 -15.16 -3.29
CA ILE A 31 10.47 -13.95 -2.75
C ILE A 31 9.40 -14.35 -1.72
N ALA A 32 8.58 -15.36 -2.03
CA ALA A 32 7.56 -15.81 -1.10
C ALA A 32 8.15 -16.40 0.20
N ALA A 33 9.29 -17.09 0.11
CA ALA A 33 10.00 -17.61 1.29
C ALA A 33 10.64 -16.51 2.14
N SER A 34 10.97 -15.35 1.56
CA SER A 34 11.68 -14.25 2.24
C SER A 34 10.75 -13.20 2.86
N VAL A 35 9.44 -13.23 2.57
CA VAL A 35 8.43 -12.33 3.18
C VAL A 35 7.74 -12.92 4.43
N ASP A 36 8.38 -13.88 5.10
CA ASP A 36 7.87 -14.55 6.31
C ASP A 36 6.51 -15.25 6.10
N CYS A 37 6.30 -15.84 4.92
CA CYS A 37 5.14 -16.69 4.69
C CYS A 37 5.32 -18.05 5.38
N LYS A 38 4.47 -18.34 6.37
CA LYS A 38 4.52 -19.58 7.16
C LYS A 38 3.81 -20.77 6.51
N ASP A 39 3.02 -20.52 5.47
CA ASP A 39 2.26 -21.56 4.79
C ASP A 39 2.13 -21.35 3.26
N ALA A 40 1.54 -22.36 2.61
CA ALA A 40 1.29 -22.35 1.17
C ALA A 40 0.22 -21.33 0.74
N ILE A 41 -0.63 -20.88 1.66
CA ILE A 41 -1.71 -19.90 1.42
C ILE A 41 -1.08 -18.53 1.23
N CYS A 42 -0.30 -18.07 2.21
CA CYS A 42 0.47 -16.83 2.15
C CYS A 42 1.37 -16.80 0.90
N THR A 43 2.10 -17.89 0.65
CA THR A 43 2.97 -18.02 -0.52
C THR A 43 2.19 -17.77 -1.82
N ARG A 44 0.99 -18.33 -1.95
CA ARG A 44 0.16 -18.17 -3.14
C ARG A 44 -0.38 -16.75 -3.28
N ILE A 45 -0.82 -16.12 -2.19
CA ILE A 45 -1.29 -14.72 -2.18
C ILE A 45 -0.17 -13.79 -2.65
N VAL A 46 1.02 -13.92 -2.07
CA VAL A 46 2.19 -13.12 -2.45
C VAL A 46 2.53 -13.35 -3.93
N LYS A 47 2.55 -14.61 -4.39
CA LYS A 47 2.79 -14.93 -5.81
C LYS A 47 1.77 -14.27 -6.74
N ARG A 48 0.49 -14.20 -6.36
CA ARG A 48 -0.56 -13.52 -7.15
C ARG A 48 -0.24 -12.04 -7.31
N HIS A 49 0.08 -11.36 -6.20
CA HIS A 49 0.50 -9.96 -6.23
C HIS A 49 1.74 -9.74 -7.10
N LEU A 50 2.75 -10.60 -6.93
CA LEU A 50 3.95 -10.55 -7.74
C LEU A 50 3.62 -10.75 -9.22
N ILE A 51 2.84 -11.76 -9.62
CA ILE A 51 2.47 -11.96 -11.03
C ILE A 51 1.84 -10.70 -11.64
N ARG A 52 0.95 -10.04 -10.90
CA ARG A 52 0.27 -8.82 -11.31
C ARG A 52 1.22 -7.63 -11.45
N ASP A 53 2.07 -7.42 -10.44
CA ASP A 53 2.93 -6.23 -10.33
C ASP A 53 4.24 -6.39 -11.14
N LEU A 54 4.61 -7.62 -11.52
CA LEU A 54 5.86 -7.94 -12.22
C LEU A 54 5.76 -7.70 -13.73
N LYS A 55 5.94 -6.44 -14.15
CA LYS A 55 6.55 -6.12 -15.46
C LYS A 55 8.09 -6.12 -15.40
N GLY A 56 8.68 -7.04 -14.64
CA GLY A 56 10.15 -7.20 -14.53
C GLY A 56 10.82 -6.61 -13.28
N CYS A 57 10.14 -5.83 -12.44
CA CYS A 57 10.75 -5.32 -11.22
C CYS A 57 10.73 -6.36 -10.09
N GLN A 58 11.84 -7.03 -9.79
CA GLN A 58 11.99 -8.00 -8.69
C GLN A 58 12.88 -7.43 -7.57
N ILE A 59 12.27 -6.86 -6.52
CA ILE A 59 13.00 -6.37 -5.35
C ILE A 59 13.06 -7.48 -4.29
N ASP A 60 14.28 -7.81 -3.85
CA ASP A 60 14.51 -8.68 -2.70
C ASP A 60 13.86 -8.09 -1.43
N PRO A 61 13.02 -8.84 -0.69
CA PRO A 61 12.46 -8.39 0.58
C PRO A 61 13.50 -7.92 1.61
N ALA A 62 14.71 -8.46 1.60
CA ALA A 62 15.81 -8.00 2.46
C ALA A 62 16.21 -6.55 2.15
N LEU A 63 16.24 -6.17 0.87
CA LEU A 63 16.48 -4.77 0.45
C LEU A 63 15.31 -3.87 0.86
N VAL A 64 14.08 -4.38 0.80
CA VAL A 64 12.91 -3.60 1.26
C VAL A 64 13.01 -3.31 2.76
N LYS A 65 13.51 -4.26 3.55
CA LYS A 65 13.73 -4.09 5.00
C LYS A 65 14.84 -3.08 5.34
N THR A 66 15.67 -2.66 4.38
CA THR A 66 16.68 -1.62 4.53
C THR A 66 16.39 -0.36 3.68
N THR A 67 15.17 -0.23 3.16
CA THR A 67 14.76 0.78 2.16
C THR A 67 15.12 2.23 2.48
N PRO A 68 15.05 2.76 3.72
CA PRO A 68 15.28 4.19 3.92
C PRO A 68 16.67 4.66 3.51
N GLU A 69 17.68 3.81 3.62
CA GLU A 69 19.03 4.09 3.14
C GLU A 69 19.05 4.17 1.60
N LEU A 70 18.32 3.29 0.92
CA LEU A 70 18.16 3.30 -0.54
C LEU A 70 17.35 4.53 -1.00
N ALA A 71 16.22 4.81 -0.35
CA ALA A 71 15.33 5.91 -0.69
C ALA A 71 15.99 7.29 -0.47
N SER A 72 16.77 7.44 0.61
CA SER A 72 17.53 8.68 0.87
C SER A 72 18.63 8.92 -0.16
N SER A 73 19.24 7.86 -0.69
CA SER A 73 20.23 7.98 -1.77
C SER A 73 19.62 8.36 -3.13
N ALA A 74 18.36 7.97 -3.37
CA ALA A 74 17.66 8.17 -4.64
C ALA A 74 16.81 9.45 -4.70
N ARG A 75 16.82 10.31 -3.66
CA ARG A 75 16.00 11.54 -3.57
C ARG A 75 14.51 11.28 -3.84
N LEU A 76 13.96 10.25 -3.22
CA LEU A 76 12.56 9.85 -3.37
C LEU A 76 11.64 10.77 -2.55
N ASP A 77 11.53 12.00 -3.01
CA ASP A 77 10.59 12.97 -2.46
C ASP A 77 9.23 12.78 -3.14
N ASN A 78 8.29 12.19 -2.40
CA ASN A 78 6.88 12.09 -2.77
C ASN A 78 6.62 11.30 -4.07
N VAL A 79 7.04 10.04 -4.08
CA VAL A 79 6.77 9.08 -5.16
C VAL A 79 5.29 8.73 -5.21
N SER A 80 4.67 8.87 -6.38
CA SER A 80 3.31 8.39 -6.64
C SER A 80 3.35 6.91 -7.04
N VAL A 81 2.46 6.12 -6.45
CA VAL A 81 2.30 4.70 -6.78
C VAL A 81 0.85 4.46 -7.14
N ASP A 82 0.59 4.09 -8.39
CA ASP A 82 -0.74 3.80 -8.90
C ASP A 82 -0.76 2.55 -9.80
N GLY A 83 -1.96 2.02 -10.03
CA GLY A 83 -2.15 0.86 -10.89
C GLY A 83 -3.53 0.24 -10.74
N ARG A 84 -3.65 -1.04 -11.08
CA ARG A 84 -4.92 -1.79 -10.98
C ARG A 84 -4.71 -3.09 -10.24
N SER A 85 -5.57 -3.37 -9.26
CA SER A 85 -5.68 -4.62 -8.51
C SER A 85 -6.88 -5.45 -8.99
N ALA A 86 -6.97 -6.70 -8.55
CA ALA A 86 -8.11 -7.55 -8.84
C ALA A 86 -9.03 -7.58 -7.61
N PHE A 87 -9.98 -6.67 -7.54
CA PHE A 87 -11.01 -6.66 -6.49
C PHE A 87 -11.89 -7.92 -6.61
N LEU A 88 -12.06 -8.63 -5.49
CA LEU A 88 -12.65 -9.98 -5.45
C LEU A 88 -11.99 -10.99 -6.40
N GLY A 89 -10.76 -10.72 -6.85
CA GLY A 89 -10.02 -11.54 -7.80
C GLY A 89 -10.46 -11.45 -9.28
N ILE A 90 -11.45 -10.62 -9.62
CA ILE A 90 -12.02 -10.56 -10.98
C ILE A 90 -12.25 -9.14 -11.52
N PHE A 91 -12.48 -8.15 -10.65
CA PHE A 91 -12.79 -6.80 -11.11
C PHE A 91 -11.54 -5.91 -11.05
N PRO A 92 -11.09 -5.34 -12.19
CA PRO A 92 -9.94 -4.45 -12.19
C PRO A 92 -10.30 -3.15 -11.46
N ALA A 93 -9.69 -2.95 -10.29
CA ALA A 93 -9.95 -1.82 -9.41
C ALA A 93 -8.71 -0.91 -9.31
N PRO A 94 -8.85 0.43 -9.39
CA PRO A 94 -7.72 1.33 -9.33
C PRO A 94 -7.17 1.44 -7.91
N TYR A 95 -5.86 1.38 -7.73
CA TYR A 95 -5.21 1.75 -6.48
C TYR A 95 -4.29 2.95 -6.72
N SER A 96 -4.11 3.78 -5.70
CA SER A 96 -3.20 4.93 -5.74
C SER A 96 -2.84 5.35 -4.33
N TYR A 97 -1.57 5.73 -4.13
CA TYR A 97 -1.05 6.28 -2.88
C TYR A 97 0.29 6.96 -3.15
N ARG A 98 0.84 7.64 -2.14
CA ARG A 98 2.13 8.32 -2.23
C ARG A 98 3.05 7.85 -1.12
N ILE A 99 4.34 7.75 -1.41
CA ILE A 99 5.37 7.48 -0.41
C ILE A 99 6.39 8.63 -0.40
N SER A 100 6.70 9.12 0.78
CA SER A 100 7.75 10.12 0.99
C SER A 100 8.65 9.73 2.15
N LEU A 101 9.90 10.18 2.14
CA LEU A 101 10.77 10.09 3.30
C LEU A 101 10.31 11.02 4.43
N SER A 102 10.39 10.55 5.67
CA SER A 102 10.24 11.41 6.85
C SER A 102 11.61 11.96 7.29
N PRO A 103 11.62 13.06 8.08
CA PRO A 103 12.87 13.66 8.57
C PRO A 103 13.75 12.72 9.40
N ASP A 104 13.15 11.74 10.07
CA ASP A 104 13.78 10.70 10.89
C ASP A 104 14.22 9.47 10.08
N LYS A 105 14.33 9.60 8.74
CA LYS A 105 14.70 8.50 7.82
C LYS A 105 13.73 7.32 7.88
N GLY A 106 12.45 7.59 8.10
CA GLY A 106 11.36 6.63 7.92
C GLY A 106 10.64 6.83 6.58
N LEU A 107 9.55 6.08 6.39
CA LEU A 107 8.63 6.23 5.26
C LEU A 107 7.28 6.76 5.75
N ILE A 108 6.71 7.70 5.00
CA ILE A 108 5.32 8.14 5.15
C ILE A 108 4.55 7.64 3.94
N ILE A 109 3.60 6.73 4.17
CA ILE A 109 2.68 6.21 3.16
C ILE A 109 1.36 6.97 3.31
N ARG A 110 1.02 7.78 2.31
CA ARG A 110 -0.16 8.65 2.32
C ARG A 110 -1.17 8.22 1.27
N ALA A 111 -2.45 8.23 1.63
CA ALA A 111 -3.54 8.12 0.68
C ALA A 111 -4.64 9.14 1.01
N ASN A 112 -5.01 9.94 0.01
CA ASN A 112 -6.04 10.96 0.11
C ASN A 112 -7.37 10.43 -0.43
N VAL A 113 -8.42 10.50 0.39
CA VAL A 113 -9.79 10.11 0.06
C VAL A 113 -10.58 11.37 -0.28
N TYR A 114 -11.22 11.38 -1.44
CA TYR A 114 -12.20 12.41 -1.79
C TYR A 114 -13.59 11.79 -1.86
N PHE A 115 -14.49 12.27 -1.00
CA PHE A 115 -15.90 11.91 -1.08
C PHE A 115 -16.58 12.71 -2.19
N THR A 116 -17.16 12.05 -3.19
CA THR A 116 -17.74 12.73 -4.36
C THR A 116 -18.96 13.56 -4.05
N ASN A 117 -19.60 13.29 -2.91
CA ASN A 117 -20.70 14.07 -2.34
C ASN A 117 -20.22 14.96 -1.19
N HIS A 118 -18.96 15.41 -1.18
CA HIS A 118 -18.37 16.22 -0.10
C HIS A 118 -19.26 17.41 0.30
N GLU A 119 -19.81 18.11 -0.69
CA GLU A 119 -20.64 19.31 -0.49
C GLU A 119 -21.96 19.02 0.24
N ASP A 120 -22.43 17.77 0.20
CA ASP A 120 -23.65 17.31 0.89
C ASP A 120 -23.37 16.80 2.31
N LEU A 121 -22.10 16.71 2.72
CA LEU A 121 -21.70 16.14 4.00
C LEU A 121 -21.47 17.24 5.03
N SER A 122 -21.98 17.04 6.25
CA SER A 122 -21.69 17.95 7.37
C SER A 122 -20.21 17.85 7.79
N ASP A 123 -19.68 18.93 8.35
CA ASP A 123 -18.32 18.94 8.93
C ASP A 123 -18.17 17.86 10.01
N GLN A 124 -19.22 17.60 10.80
CA GLN A 124 -19.24 16.55 11.82
C GLN A 124 -19.09 15.16 11.19
N THR A 125 -19.82 14.87 10.11
CA THR A 125 -19.72 13.59 9.39
C THR A 125 -18.32 13.39 8.81
N LEU A 126 -17.73 14.44 8.23
CA LEU A 126 -16.37 14.40 7.71
C LEU A 126 -15.34 14.20 8.83
N PHE A 127 -15.53 14.86 9.97
CA PHE A 127 -14.69 14.70 11.15
C PHE A 127 -14.71 13.25 11.67
N GLU A 128 -15.89 12.66 11.85
CA GLU A 128 -16.03 11.26 12.29
C GLU A 128 -15.40 10.27 11.31
N MET A 129 -15.54 10.50 10.01
CA MET A 129 -14.87 9.68 9.00
C MET A 129 -13.36 9.86 8.99
N GLN A 130 -12.87 11.08 9.23
CA GLN A 130 -11.44 11.33 9.38
C GLN A 130 -10.88 10.61 10.61
N ASP A 131 -11.61 10.56 11.71
CA ASP A 131 -11.20 9.84 12.92
C ASP A 131 -11.03 8.33 12.65
N LYS A 132 -11.98 7.73 11.93
CA LYS A 132 -11.88 6.32 11.50
C LYS A 132 -10.71 6.06 10.55
N LEU A 133 -10.40 7.01 9.68
CA LEU A 133 -9.22 6.95 8.82
C LEU A 133 -7.94 7.07 9.63
N ASN A 134 -7.91 7.92 10.66
CA ASN A 134 -6.79 8.04 11.59
C ASN A 134 -6.57 6.74 12.37
N GLU A 135 -7.63 6.12 12.88
CA GLU A 135 -7.56 4.81 13.54
C GLU A 135 -7.03 3.71 12.60
N ALA A 136 -7.53 3.69 11.36
CA ALA A 136 -7.04 2.78 10.33
C ALA A 136 -5.55 2.99 10.03
N ALA A 137 -5.12 4.25 9.91
CA ALA A 137 -3.72 4.61 9.69
C ALA A 137 -2.83 4.25 10.89
N ALA A 138 -3.31 4.49 12.12
CA ALA A 138 -2.62 4.11 13.34
C ALA A 138 -2.42 2.60 13.44
N LYS A 139 -3.43 1.82 13.04
CA LYS A 139 -3.33 0.36 12.96
C LYS A 139 -2.25 -0.09 11.99
N TRP A 140 -2.23 0.42 10.76
CA TRP A 140 -1.15 0.11 9.80
C TRP A 140 0.24 0.59 10.29
N THR A 141 0.30 1.70 11.02
CA THR A 141 1.57 2.18 11.61
C THR A 141 2.05 1.27 12.74
N GLN A 142 1.13 0.81 13.61
CA GLN A 142 1.42 0.00 14.79
C GLN A 142 2.02 -1.37 14.43
N TYR A 143 1.56 -2.00 13.34
CA TYR A 143 2.01 -3.33 12.94
C TYR A 143 3.17 -3.31 11.93
N ASN A 144 3.90 -2.19 11.84
CA ASN A 144 5.09 -2.08 11.00
C ASN A 144 6.11 -3.18 11.36
N PRO A 145 6.48 -4.08 10.42
CA PRO A 145 7.40 -5.18 10.68
C PRO A 145 8.88 -4.79 10.52
N TYR A 146 9.16 -3.54 10.16
CA TYR A 146 10.52 -3.08 9.86
C TYR A 146 11.18 -2.41 11.05
N SER A 147 12.51 -2.43 11.07
CA SER A 147 13.33 -1.75 12.08
C SER A 147 13.33 -0.22 11.95
N PHE A 148 12.88 0.30 10.81
CA PHE A 148 12.73 1.73 10.56
C PHE A 148 11.27 2.17 10.64
N PRO A 149 10.98 3.44 10.96
CA PRO A 149 9.61 3.94 11.04
C PRO A 149 8.87 3.88 9.70
N VAL A 150 7.68 3.28 9.69
CA VAL A 150 6.72 3.40 8.58
C VAL A 150 5.42 3.95 9.15
N THR A 151 5.08 5.17 8.75
CA THR A 151 3.87 5.87 9.18
C THR A 151 2.86 5.93 8.05
N PHE A 152 1.63 5.53 8.33
CA PHE A 152 0.51 5.67 7.40
C PHE A 152 -0.26 6.96 7.71
N LYS A 153 -0.73 7.64 6.66
CA LYS A 153 -1.57 8.85 6.78
C LYS A 153 -2.72 8.76 5.77
N PHE A 154 -3.93 8.57 6.28
CA PHE A 154 -5.13 8.52 5.45
C PHE A 154 -5.96 9.77 5.71
N LEU A 155 -6.17 10.58 4.68
CA LEU A 155 -6.69 11.94 4.83
C LEU A 155 -7.88 12.17 3.91
N ILE A 156 -8.92 12.81 4.41
CA ILE A 156 -9.97 13.36 3.57
C ILE A 156 -9.44 14.64 2.92
N THR A 157 -9.51 14.73 1.60
CA THR A 157 -9.22 15.98 0.88
C THR A 157 -10.50 16.66 0.41
N LYS A 158 -10.48 17.99 0.36
CA LYS A 158 -11.55 18.82 -0.24
C LYS A 158 -11.43 18.91 -1.76
N LYS A 159 -10.24 18.66 -2.33
CA LYS A 159 -9.99 18.82 -3.76
C LYS A 159 -9.92 17.47 -4.46
N ARG A 160 -10.79 17.29 -5.45
CA ARG A 160 -10.84 16.07 -6.28
C ARG A 160 -9.52 15.74 -6.99
N SER A 161 -8.72 16.75 -7.33
CA SER A 161 -7.43 16.60 -8.01
C SER A 161 -6.31 16.08 -7.10
N GLU A 162 -6.47 16.20 -5.77
CA GLU A 162 -5.49 15.73 -4.79
C GLU A 162 -5.76 14.30 -4.32
N ALA A 163 -6.87 13.71 -4.77
CA ALA A 163 -7.39 12.43 -4.31
C ALA A 163 -6.65 11.26 -4.96
N ASP A 164 -6.25 10.30 -4.12
CA ASP A 164 -5.76 9.00 -4.55
C ASP A 164 -6.92 8.01 -4.74
N VAL A 165 -7.99 8.16 -3.95
CA VAL A 165 -9.25 7.42 -4.14
C VAL A 165 -10.44 8.37 -4.13
N LYS A 166 -11.41 8.09 -4.99
CA LYS A 166 -12.66 8.83 -5.13
C LYS A 166 -13.80 7.86 -4.86
N THR A 167 -14.69 8.20 -3.95
CA THR A 167 -15.78 7.32 -3.53
C THR A 167 -16.95 8.16 -3.01
N LYS A 168 -18.16 7.61 -2.93
CA LYS A 168 -19.30 8.30 -2.32
C LYS A 168 -19.48 7.84 -0.89
N LEU A 169 -19.74 8.75 0.04
CA LEU A 169 -20.08 8.39 1.42
C LEU A 169 -21.60 8.31 1.58
N LEU A 170 -22.09 7.16 2.05
CA LEU A 170 -23.48 6.94 2.43
C LEU A 170 -23.64 7.20 3.93
N ILE A 171 -24.63 8.02 4.27
CA ILE A 171 -25.06 8.27 5.65
C ILE A 171 -26.25 7.33 5.93
N ASP A 172 -26.25 6.69 7.10
CA ASP A 172 -27.34 5.84 7.61
C ASP A 172 -27.75 4.67 6.70
N ARG A 173 -26.84 4.20 5.84
CA ARG A 173 -27.05 3.05 4.97
C ARG A 173 -25.85 2.15 4.99
N TYR A 174 -26.07 0.86 5.23
CA TYR A 174 -25.00 -0.13 5.16
C TYR A 174 -24.70 -0.50 3.70
N THR A 175 -23.42 -0.72 3.39
CA THR A 175 -22.99 -1.22 2.07
C THR A 175 -21.79 -2.15 2.24
N ARG A 176 -21.63 -3.06 1.29
CA ARG A 176 -20.43 -3.89 1.06
C ARG A 176 -19.89 -3.69 -0.37
N GLY A 177 -20.17 -2.53 -0.95
CA GLY A 177 -19.71 -2.18 -2.29
C GLY A 177 -18.19 -2.03 -2.33
N PRO A 178 -17.59 -1.99 -3.55
CA PRO A 178 -16.16 -1.81 -3.69
C PRO A 178 -15.68 -0.49 -3.09
N TYR A 179 -14.47 -0.49 -2.51
CA TYR A 179 -13.81 0.68 -1.93
C TYR A 179 -13.79 1.91 -2.85
N PHE A 180 -13.73 1.72 -4.17
CA PHE A 180 -13.68 2.81 -5.14
C PHE A 180 -15.06 3.35 -5.55
N SER A 181 -16.14 2.89 -4.91
CA SER A 181 -17.51 3.27 -5.28
C SER A 181 -18.30 3.85 -4.11
N LEU A 182 -18.51 3.06 -3.04
CA LEU A 182 -19.40 3.42 -1.95
C LEU A 182 -18.77 3.10 -0.60
N TRP A 183 -18.73 4.08 0.28
CA TRP A 183 -18.36 3.95 1.69
C TRP A 183 -19.57 4.25 2.56
N THR A 184 -19.51 3.89 3.83
CA THR A 184 -20.57 4.22 4.80
C THR A 184 -20.01 4.63 6.14
N THR A 185 -20.72 5.53 6.81
CA THR A 185 -20.45 5.92 8.20
C THR A 185 -20.67 4.78 9.19
N HIS A 186 -21.31 3.68 8.81
CA HIS A 186 -21.43 2.49 9.68
C HIS A 186 -20.19 1.60 9.70
N TRP A 187 -19.25 1.79 8.79
CA TRP A 187 -18.01 1.03 8.83
C TRP A 187 -17.19 1.43 10.05
N GLY A 188 -16.68 0.41 10.76
CA GLY A 188 -15.70 0.62 11.83
C GLY A 188 -14.29 0.76 11.26
N ALA A 189 -13.36 1.21 12.09
CA ALA A 189 -11.96 1.41 11.68
C ALA A 189 -11.30 0.16 11.08
N SER A 190 -11.70 -1.05 11.49
CA SER A 190 -11.16 -2.28 10.89
C SER A 190 -11.60 -2.48 9.43
N THR A 191 -12.86 -2.17 9.11
CA THR A 191 -13.34 -2.22 7.72
C THR A 191 -12.67 -1.13 6.91
N ILE A 192 -12.57 0.09 7.42
CA ILE A 192 -11.83 1.17 6.75
C ILE A 192 -10.38 0.78 6.50
N SER A 193 -9.72 0.15 7.47
CA SER A 193 -8.34 -0.32 7.35
C SER A 193 -8.17 -1.42 6.27
N HIS A 194 -9.17 -2.29 6.11
CA HIS A 194 -9.26 -3.26 5.01
C HIS A 194 -9.38 -2.55 3.65
N GLU A 195 -10.35 -1.64 3.50
CA GLU A 195 -10.55 -0.90 2.25
C GLU A 195 -9.32 -0.05 1.88
N MET A 196 -8.64 0.53 2.87
CA MET A 196 -7.37 1.24 2.64
C MET A 196 -6.26 0.30 2.15
N GLY A 197 -6.28 -0.98 2.53
CA GLY A 197 -5.42 -2.00 1.93
C GLY A 197 -5.62 -2.10 0.42
N HIS A 198 -6.86 -2.05 -0.06
CA HIS A 198 -7.15 -2.02 -1.49
C HIS A 198 -6.70 -0.72 -2.18
N VAL A 199 -6.88 0.43 -1.52
CA VAL A 199 -6.35 1.72 -2.00
C VAL A 199 -4.82 1.66 -2.19
N MET A 200 -4.14 0.81 -1.42
CA MET A 200 -2.69 0.54 -1.53
C MET A 200 -2.35 -0.68 -2.41
N GLY A 201 -3.32 -1.21 -3.15
CA GLY A 201 -3.12 -2.25 -4.15
C GLY A 201 -3.07 -3.68 -3.60
N LEU A 202 -3.60 -3.92 -2.40
CA LEU A 202 -3.79 -5.26 -1.86
C LEU A 202 -5.12 -5.86 -2.37
N ASP A 203 -5.13 -7.16 -2.61
CA ASP A 203 -6.30 -7.89 -3.10
C ASP A 203 -7.02 -8.52 -1.90
N ASP A 204 -8.30 -8.85 -2.04
CA ASP A 204 -9.00 -9.68 -1.07
C ASP A 204 -8.32 -11.06 -0.93
N GLU A 205 -8.30 -11.56 0.30
CA GLU A 205 -7.80 -12.90 0.63
C GLU A 205 -8.95 -13.85 1.02
N TYR A 206 -10.17 -13.35 1.22
CA TYR A 206 -11.35 -14.19 1.49
C TYR A 206 -12.06 -14.64 0.21
N SER A 207 -12.84 -15.71 0.34
CA SER A 207 -13.61 -16.32 -0.75
C SER A 207 -14.87 -15.50 -1.04
N ASN A 208 -14.82 -14.67 -2.08
CA ASN A 208 -15.93 -13.75 -2.39
C ASN A 208 -16.76 -14.11 -3.61
N THR A 209 -16.45 -15.22 -4.28
CA THR A 209 -17.20 -15.62 -5.47
C THR A 209 -17.65 -17.08 -5.36
N PRO A 210 -18.94 -17.37 -5.60
CA PRO A 210 -19.43 -18.75 -5.72
C PRO A 210 -18.77 -19.52 -6.88
N PHE A 211 -18.15 -18.79 -7.81
CA PHE A 211 -17.68 -19.29 -9.11
C PHE A 211 -16.17 -19.59 -9.15
N TYR A 212 -15.36 -19.10 -8.20
CA TYR A 212 -13.93 -19.43 -8.11
C TYR A 212 -13.57 -20.06 -6.76
N LYS A 213 -13.34 -21.37 -6.76
CA LYS A 213 -12.83 -22.18 -5.64
C LYS A 213 -11.34 -21.91 -5.29
N LEU A 214 -10.85 -20.67 -5.45
CA LEU A 214 -9.47 -20.34 -5.07
C LEU A 214 -9.47 -19.80 -3.65
N THR A 215 -9.64 -20.74 -2.72
CA THR A 215 -9.73 -20.55 -1.26
C THR A 215 -8.37 -20.25 -0.65
N TYR A 216 -8.04 -18.99 -0.38
CA TYR A 216 -6.81 -18.64 0.34
C TYR A 216 -7.03 -17.52 1.35
N CYS A 217 -7.93 -17.72 2.30
CA CYS A 217 -8.05 -16.83 3.45
C CYS A 217 -7.03 -17.23 4.51
N ASP A 218 -6.05 -16.37 4.73
CA ASP A 218 -5.29 -16.38 5.96
C ASP A 218 -6.07 -15.58 7.02
N ARG A 219 -6.65 -16.27 8.01
CA ARG A 219 -7.52 -15.64 9.01
C ARG A 219 -6.82 -14.58 9.85
N SER A 220 -5.48 -14.56 9.89
CA SER A 220 -4.75 -13.51 10.60
C SER A 220 -4.45 -12.28 9.73
N SER A 221 -4.94 -12.25 8.49
CA SER A 221 -4.78 -11.15 7.54
C SER A 221 -5.91 -10.15 7.57
N ILE A 222 -5.57 -8.86 7.61
CA ILE A 222 -6.54 -7.78 7.51
C ILE A 222 -7.29 -7.82 6.18
N MET A 223 -6.66 -8.34 5.11
CA MET A 223 -7.31 -8.53 3.81
C MET A 223 -8.17 -9.80 3.76
N CYS A 224 -8.27 -10.54 4.87
CA CYS A 224 -9.27 -11.57 5.09
C CYS A 224 -10.22 -11.19 6.26
N THR A 225 -10.03 -11.78 7.45
CA THR A 225 -10.94 -11.62 8.60
C THR A 225 -10.27 -11.00 9.83
N SER A 226 -8.96 -10.76 9.79
CA SER A 226 -8.22 -10.22 10.93
C SER A 226 -8.41 -8.73 11.06
N GLN A 227 -7.95 -8.23 12.20
CA GLN A 227 -7.83 -6.81 12.48
C GLN A 227 -6.39 -6.30 12.29
N ARG A 228 -5.48 -7.10 11.74
CA ARG A 228 -4.03 -6.81 11.68
C ARG A 228 -3.45 -7.05 10.29
N PRO A 229 -2.68 -6.10 9.73
CA PRO A 229 -1.91 -6.35 8.52
C PRO A 229 -0.82 -7.41 8.73
N TYR A 230 -0.52 -8.18 7.68
CA TYR A 230 0.61 -9.11 7.66
C TYR A 230 1.90 -8.42 7.23
N PRO A 231 3.08 -8.90 7.66
CA PRO A 231 4.36 -8.34 7.23
C PRO A 231 4.55 -8.25 5.72
N TYR A 232 4.07 -9.23 4.94
CA TYR A 232 4.20 -9.19 3.49
C TYR A 232 3.36 -8.08 2.83
N HIS A 233 2.30 -7.57 3.48
CA HIS A 233 1.55 -6.43 2.97
C HIS A 233 2.44 -5.20 2.84
N TYR A 234 3.25 -4.92 3.87
CA TYR A 234 4.22 -3.82 3.84
C TYR A 234 5.26 -4.02 2.75
N TYR A 235 5.72 -5.26 2.55
CA TYR A 235 6.64 -5.56 1.47
C TYR A 235 6.03 -5.19 0.13
N LEU A 236 4.80 -5.65 -0.16
CA LEU A 236 4.12 -5.37 -1.40
C LEU A 236 3.91 -3.86 -1.63
N ILE A 237 3.56 -3.11 -0.58
CA ILE A 237 3.33 -1.66 -0.66
C ILE A 237 4.65 -0.90 -0.90
N VAL A 238 5.69 -1.16 -0.11
CA VAL A 238 6.97 -0.42 -0.21
C VAL A 238 7.74 -0.82 -1.46
N ARG A 239 7.71 -2.09 -1.85
CA ARG A 239 8.30 -2.59 -3.09
C ARG A 239 7.85 -1.81 -4.31
N ARG A 240 6.57 -1.47 -4.42
CA ARG A 240 6.06 -0.74 -5.59
C ARG A 240 6.67 0.65 -5.73
N MET A 241 6.98 1.33 -4.63
CA MET A 241 7.76 2.57 -4.70
C MET A 241 9.10 2.33 -5.38
N LEU A 242 9.83 1.29 -4.98
CA LEU A 242 11.13 0.96 -5.56
C LEU A 242 11.04 0.50 -7.03
N CYS A 243 9.87 0.04 -7.46
CA CYS A 243 9.57 -0.32 -8.85
C CYS A 243 9.06 0.83 -9.71
N SER A 244 8.64 1.94 -9.09
CA SER A 244 8.14 3.14 -9.76
C SER A 244 9.24 4.16 -10.04
N ILE A 245 10.48 3.88 -9.62
CA ILE A 245 11.70 4.65 -9.89
C ILE A 245 12.34 4.09 -11.15
#